data_AF-A0A6C0JVM4-F1
#
_entry.id   AF-A0A6C0JVM4-F1
#
_cell.length_a   1.000
_cell.length_b   1.000
_cell.length_c   1.000
_cell.angle_alpha   90.00
_cell.angle_beta   90.00
_cell.angle_gamma   90.00
#
_symmetry.space_group_name_H-M   'P 1'
#
loop_
_entity.id
_entity.type
_entity.pdbx_description
1 polymer ?
#
loop_
_entity_poly.entity_id
_entity_poly.type
_entity_poly.pdbx_seq_one_letter_code
_entity_poly.pdbx_strand_id
1 'polypeptide(L)'
;MRTGFDLTGSNANEGMEQQYLQSMVNIIQPVMEEAIVLASKYCKACKRDVLLDQDIEYALKYCVMHRVGVNSGSILPEIQEDEDEEEEEEELVDEEDCPPFMRYSGNEDLFLRINKSHDDWKDWNPDVPIQQFLKKCIDNNELAFTNSDFDSDSDGVECE
;
A
#
# COMPACT_ATOMS: atom_id res chain seq x y z
N MET A 1 -44.23 -17.69 -17.23
CA MET A 1 -43.19 -16.87 -16.56
C MET A 1 -42.04 -16.77 -17.53
N ARG A 2 -41.78 -15.58 -18.06
CA ARG A 2 -40.70 -15.33 -19.02
C ARG A 2 -39.53 -14.81 -18.20
N THR A 3 -38.64 -15.70 -17.76
CA THR A 3 -37.35 -15.30 -17.20
C THR A 3 -36.50 -14.84 -18.37
N GLY A 4 -36.49 -13.53 -18.60
CA GLY A 4 -35.62 -12.88 -19.56
C GLY A 4 -34.17 -13.10 -19.12
N PHE A 5 -33.52 -14.03 -19.79
CA PHE A 5 -32.07 -14.17 -19.79
C PHE A 5 -31.57 -13.24 -20.88
N ASP A 6 -31.34 -11.96 -20.54
CA ASP A 6 -30.73 -10.99 -21.46
C ASP A 6 -29.20 -11.15 -21.40
N LEU A 7 -28.67 -11.84 -22.42
CA LEU A 7 -27.26 -11.90 -22.79
C LEU A 7 -26.91 -10.77 -23.78
N THR A 8 -27.18 -9.52 -23.42
CA THR A 8 -26.84 -8.37 -24.29
C THR A 8 -25.97 -7.34 -23.57
N GLY A 9 -24.66 -7.53 -23.63
CA GLY A 9 -23.82 -6.66 -24.46
C GLY A 9 -23.41 -5.27 -23.98
N SER A 10 -23.53 -4.89 -22.70
CA SER A 10 -22.90 -3.63 -22.23
C SER A 10 -22.33 -3.62 -20.80
N ASN A 11 -22.66 -4.59 -19.93
CA ASN A 11 -22.23 -4.56 -18.51
C ASN A 11 -21.29 -5.70 -18.09
N ALA A 12 -20.84 -6.54 -19.02
CA ALA A 12 -19.87 -7.59 -18.69
C ALA A 12 -18.46 -7.01 -18.42
N ASN A 13 -18.14 -5.87 -19.04
CA ASN A 13 -16.86 -5.20 -18.85
C ASN A 13 -16.79 -4.48 -17.48
N GLU A 14 -17.83 -3.72 -17.12
CA GLU A 14 -17.91 -3.03 -15.82
C GLU A 14 -17.85 -4.01 -14.63
N GLY A 15 -18.50 -5.18 -14.74
CA GLY A 15 -18.44 -6.21 -13.70
C GLY A 15 -17.07 -6.87 -13.55
N MET A 16 -16.33 -7.05 -14.64
CA MET A 16 -14.94 -7.56 -14.59
C MET A 16 -13.96 -6.49 -14.11
N GLU A 17 -14.13 -5.24 -14.52
CA GLU A 17 -13.33 -4.10 -14.06
C GLU A 17 -13.51 -3.87 -12.56
N GLN A 18 -14.73 -3.93 -12.04
CA GLN A 18 -14.98 -3.84 -10.59
C GLN A 18 -14.36 -4.99 -9.81
N GLN A 19 -14.43 -6.22 -10.33
CA GLN A 19 -13.78 -7.37 -9.69
C GLN A 19 -12.26 -7.24 -9.69
N TYR A 20 -11.70 -6.68 -10.75
CA TYR A 20 -10.28 -6.40 -10.87
C TYR A 20 -9.82 -5.34 -9.86
N LEU A 21 -10.51 -4.19 -9.81
CA LEU A 21 -10.25 -3.13 -8.84
C LEU A 21 -10.39 -3.64 -7.40
N GLN A 22 -11.44 -4.40 -7.10
CA GLN A 22 -11.64 -4.97 -5.77
C GLN A 22 -10.51 -5.93 -5.38
N SER A 23 -10.02 -6.72 -6.33
CA SER A 23 -8.90 -7.63 -6.10
C SER A 23 -7.62 -6.86 -5.80
N MET A 24 -7.38 -5.74 -6.49
CA MET A 24 -6.25 -4.85 -6.21
C MET A 24 -6.34 -4.21 -4.83
N VAL A 25 -7.52 -3.68 -4.46
CA VAL A 25 -7.77 -3.13 -3.12
C VAL A 25 -7.47 -4.18 -2.05
N ASN A 26 -7.97 -5.41 -2.22
CA ASN A 26 -7.74 -6.50 -1.27
C ASN A 26 -6.25 -6.89 -1.13
N ILE A 27 -5.40 -6.60 -2.12
CA ILE A 27 -3.96 -6.88 -2.06
C ILE A 27 -3.19 -5.71 -1.46
N ILE A 28 -3.55 -4.47 -1.81
CA ILE A 28 -2.83 -3.26 -1.38
C ILE A 28 -3.21 -2.87 0.05
N GLN A 29 -4.49 -2.96 0.41
CA GLN A 29 -5.00 -2.59 1.72
C GLN A 29 -4.18 -3.17 2.89
N PRO A 30 -3.93 -4.50 2.96
CA PRO A 30 -3.15 -5.07 4.07
C PRO A 30 -1.70 -4.55 4.12
N VAL A 31 -1.12 -4.18 2.98
CA VAL A 31 0.24 -3.63 2.90
C VAL A 31 0.29 -2.25 3.55
N MET A 32 -0.73 -1.43 3.32
CA MET A 32 -0.84 -0.08 3.89
C MET A 32 -1.09 -0.14 5.40
N GLU A 33 -2.04 -0.96 5.83
CA GLU A 33 -2.35 -1.15 7.25
C GLU A 33 -1.12 -1.67 8.02
N GLU A 34 -0.42 -2.65 7.44
CA GLU A 34 0.79 -3.19 8.09
C GLU A 34 1.92 -2.15 8.11
N ALA A 35 2.06 -1.34 7.07
CA ALA A 35 3.05 -0.27 7.03
C ALA A 35 2.82 0.74 8.15
N ILE A 36 1.58 1.17 8.39
CA ILE A 36 1.24 2.09 9.49
C ILE A 36 1.56 1.45 10.84
N VAL A 37 1.13 0.21 11.07
CA VAL A 37 1.41 -0.51 12.33
C VAL A 37 2.91 -0.67 12.57
N LEU A 38 3.70 -0.95 11.53
CA LEU A 38 5.14 -1.07 11.62
C LEU A 38 5.83 0.27 11.84
N ALA A 39 5.36 1.35 11.20
CA ALA A 39 5.87 2.70 11.38
C ALA A 39 5.69 3.16 12.84
N SER A 40 4.51 2.94 13.42
CA SER A 40 4.24 3.24 14.83
C SER A 40 5.15 2.46 15.79
N LYS A 41 5.42 1.18 15.48
CA LYS A 41 6.38 0.38 16.26
C LYS A 41 7.81 0.87 16.09
N TYR A 42 8.21 1.26 14.89
CA TYR A 42 9.54 1.77 14.57
C TYR A 42 9.80 3.10 15.30
N CYS A 43 8.83 4.02 15.28
CA CYS A 43 8.88 5.28 16.01
C CYS A 43 9.06 5.05 17.53
N LYS A 44 8.22 4.18 18.12
CA LYS A 44 8.34 3.79 19.54
C LYS A 44 9.70 3.15 19.86
N ALA A 45 10.23 2.33 18.96
CA ALA A 45 11.55 1.71 19.11
C ALA A 45 12.69 2.73 19.07
N CYS A 46 12.50 3.85 18.35
CA CYS A 46 13.40 5.00 18.33
C CYS A 46 13.20 5.95 19.53
N LYS A 47 12.32 5.60 20.48
CA LYS A 47 11.95 6.41 21.65
C LYS A 47 11.35 7.78 21.28
N ARG A 48 10.67 7.84 20.14
CA ARG A 48 9.84 8.98 19.73
C ARG A 48 8.38 8.62 19.99
N ASP A 49 7.59 9.64 20.31
CA ASP A 49 6.14 9.51 20.51
C ASP A 49 5.35 10.14 19.36
N VAL A 50 6.05 10.77 18.41
CA VAL A 50 5.48 11.41 17.22
C VAL A 50 5.86 10.61 15.99
N LEU A 51 4.85 10.12 15.26
CA LEU A 51 5.01 9.42 14.00
C LEU A 51 5.42 10.42 12.91
N LEU A 52 6.50 10.13 12.19
CA LEU A 52 6.95 10.95 11.07
C LEU A 52 6.64 10.30 9.72
N ASP A 53 6.54 11.12 8.68
CA ASP A 53 6.42 10.65 7.28
C ASP A 53 7.55 9.69 6.91
N GLN A 54 8.77 9.95 7.37
CA GLN A 54 9.91 9.05 7.11
C GLN A 54 9.75 7.69 7.79
N ASP A 55 9.06 7.59 8.92
CA ASP A 55 8.79 6.28 9.55
C ASP A 55 7.86 5.44 8.69
N ILE A 56 6.82 6.09 8.15
CA ILE A 56 5.86 5.49 7.23
C ILE A 56 6.58 5.07 5.94
N GLU A 57 7.42 5.94 5.37
CA GLU A 57 8.18 5.63 4.16
C GLU A 57 9.07 4.40 4.34
N TYR A 58 9.81 4.32 5.46
CA TYR A 58 10.66 3.16 5.77
C TYR A 58 9.85 1.88 5.88
N ALA A 59 8.76 1.92 6.66
CA ALA A 59 7.89 0.77 6.86
C ALA A 59 7.20 0.32 5.56
N LEU A 60 6.73 1.27 4.75
CA LEU A 60 6.05 1.01 3.49
C LEU A 60 6.98 0.33 2.48
N LYS A 61 8.22 0.81 2.35
CA LYS A 61 9.23 0.17 1.49
C LYS A 61 9.47 -1.28 1.89
N TYR A 62 9.57 -1.56 3.19
CA TYR A 62 9.69 -2.92 3.72
C TYR A 62 8.46 -3.78 3.39
N CYS A 63 7.25 -3.27 3.61
CA CYS A 63 6.01 -3.99 3.31
C CYS A 63 5.88 -4.32 1.83
N VAL A 64 6.21 -3.38 0.95
CA VAL A 64 6.17 -3.59 -0.51
C VAL A 64 7.16 -4.68 -0.95
N MET A 65 8.37 -4.69 -0.38
CA MET A 65 9.38 -5.69 -0.72
C MET A 65 9.07 -7.10 -0.20
N HIS A 66 8.48 -7.21 0.99
CA HIS A 66 8.47 -8.49 1.74
C HIS A 66 7.09 -9.00 2.15
N ARG A 67 6.04 -8.16 2.11
CA ARG A 67 4.72 -8.47 2.67
C ARG A 67 3.59 -8.47 1.64
N VAL A 68 3.84 -7.93 0.44
CA VAL A 68 2.90 -8.02 -0.68
C VAL A 68 2.54 -9.47 -0.98
N GLY A 69 1.24 -9.77 -0.99
CA GLY A 69 0.71 -11.10 -1.28
C GLY A 69 0.78 -12.12 -0.13
N VAL A 70 1.29 -11.73 1.04
CA VAL A 70 1.28 -12.59 2.24
C VAL A 70 -0.11 -12.62 2.89
N ASN A 71 -0.74 -11.45 2.96
CA ASN A 71 -2.09 -11.27 3.47
C ASN A 71 -2.98 -10.72 2.35
N SER A 72 -4.26 -11.10 2.36
CA SER A 72 -5.28 -10.63 1.42
C SER A 72 -6.55 -10.25 2.19
N GLY A 73 -7.08 -9.06 1.93
CA GLY A 73 -8.14 -8.43 2.72
C GLY A 73 -7.59 -7.59 3.88
N SER A 74 -8.48 -6.91 4.60
CA SER A 74 -8.13 -6.11 5.79
C SER A 74 -7.44 -6.96 6.86
N ILE A 75 -6.33 -6.47 7.41
CA ILE A 75 -5.71 -7.02 8.63
C ILE A 75 -6.28 -6.39 9.90
N LEU A 76 -7.06 -5.31 9.76
CA LEU A 76 -7.79 -4.64 10.83
C LEU A 76 -9.29 -4.66 10.51
N PRO A 77 -9.97 -5.82 10.56
CA PRO A 77 -11.40 -5.88 10.27
C PRO A 77 -12.25 -5.16 11.33
N GLU A 78 -11.77 -5.08 12.58
CA GLU A 78 -12.48 -4.48 13.71
C GLU A 78 -12.79 -2.99 13.47
N ILE A 79 -11.82 -2.22 12.96
CA ILE A 79 -12.00 -0.78 12.66
C ILE A 79 -12.90 -0.50 11.44
N GLN A 80 -13.27 -1.53 10.67
CA GLN A 80 -14.17 -1.37 9.52
C GLN A 80 -15.64 -1.61 9.89
N GLU A 81 -15.90 -2.26 11.03
CA GLU A 81 -17.26 -2.62 11.47
C GLU A 81 -17.90 -1.52 12.36
N ASP A 82 -17.08 -0.65 12.94
CA ASP A 82 -17.51 0.39 13.88
C ASP A 82 -17.54 1.78 13.23
N GLU A 83 -18.59 2.06 12.43
CA GLU A 83 -18.90 3.41 11.91
C GLU A 83 -19.41 4.39 13.00
N ASP A 84 -19.57 3.91 14.24
CA ASP A 84 -20.12 4.65 15.39
C ASP A 84 -19.04 5.10 16.41
N GLU A 85 -17.74 4.95 16.10
CA GLU A 85 -16.66 5.44 16.97
C GLU A 85 -16.57 6.98 16.91
N GLU A 86 -16.63 7.64 18.07
CA GLU A 86 -16.31 9.06 18.21
C GLU A 86 -14.88 9.25 17.69
N GLU A 87 -14.70 9.99 16.57
CA GLU A 87 -13.39 10.35 16.01
C GLU A 87 -12.54 10.98 17.12
N GLU A 88 -11.68 10.18 17.76
CA GLU A 88 -10.66 10.69 18.68
C GLU A 88 -9.74 11.58 17.84
N GLU A 89 -9.81 12.89 18.09
CA GLU A 89 -9.02 13.89 17.38
C GLU A 89 -7.54 13.60 17.61
N GLU A 90 -6.88 13.01 16.61
CA GLU A 90 -5.47 12.67 16.64
C GLU A 90 -4.65 13.95 16.87
N GLU A 91 -3.81 13.96 17.92
CA GLU A 91 -3.03 15.13 18.28
C GLU A 91 -1.93 15.37 17.23
N LEU A 92 -2.22 16.27 16.30
CA LEU A 92 -1.25 16.71 15.29
C LEU A 92 -0.24 17.66 15.93
N VAL A 93 1.04 17.31 15.82
CA VAL A 93 2.16 18.15 16.28
C VAL A 93 2.60 19.05 15.13
N ASP A 94 2.78 20.33 15.40
CA ASP A 94 3.31 21.28 14.42
C ASP A 94 4.70 20.83 13.92
N GLU A 95 4.98 21.07 12.62
CA GLU A 95 6.25 20.65 12.00
C GLU A 95 7.50 21.19 12.73
N GLU A 96 7.39 22.36 13.36
CA GLU A 96 8.50 23.00 14.10
C GLU A 96 8.82 22.31 15.44
N ASP A 97 7.81 21.69 16.06
CA ASP A 97 7.94 20.97 17.34
C ASP A 97 8.22 19.48 17.13
N CYS A 98 8.25 19.04 15.88
CA CYS A 98 8.44 17.65 15.51
C CYS A 98 9.91 17.22 15.71
N PRO A 99 10.18 16.13 16.46
CA PRO A 99 11.55 15.68 16.67
C PRO A 99 12.18 15.25 15.34
N PRO A 100 13.50 15.43 15.17
CA PRO A 100 14.16 15.01 13.94
C PRO A 100 14.08 13.49 13.78
N PHE A 101 13.90 13.04 12.54
CA PHE A 101 13.92 11.61 12.22
C PHE A 101 15.22 10.96 12.71
N MET A 102 15.08 9.80 13.35
CA MET A 102 16.20 9.01 13.82
C MET A 102 16.07 7.59 13.32
N ARG A 103 17.09 7.13 12.61
CA ARG A 103 17.19 5.75 12.13
C ARG A 103 17.44 4.81 13.32
N TYR A 104 16.68 3.73 13.37
CA TYR A 104 16.81 2.71 14.41
C TYR A 104 18.23 2.11 14.44
N SER A 105 18.81 2.00 15.64
CA SER A 105 20.18 1.51 15.87
C SER A 105 20.28 0.45 16.97
N GLY A 106 19.14 -0.10 17.40
CA GLY A 106 19.11 -1.19 18.37
C GLY A 106 19.38 -2.56 17.77
N ASN A 107 19.00 -3.61 18.49
CA ASN A 107 19.29 -5.01 18.13
C ASN A 107 18.10 -5.78 17.58
N GLU A 108 16.96 -5.12 17.38
CA GLU A 108 15.74 -5.80 16.91
C GLU A 108 15.81 -6.04 15.40
N ASP A 109 15.80 -7.32 15.03
CA ASP A 109 16.02 -7.79 13.66
C ASP A 109 14.99 -7.21 12.67
N LEU A 110 13.73 -7.05 13.11
CA LEU A 110 12.67 -6.48 12.28
C LEU A 110 13.01 -5.05 11.82
N PHE A 111 13.38 -4.17 12.75
CA PHE A 111 13.70 -2.77 12.42
C PHE A 111 15.01 -2.64 11.64
N LEU A 112 15.96 -3.56 11.85
CA LEU A 112 17.16 -3.66 11.03
C LEU A 112 16.84 -4.08 9.58
N ARG A 113 15.85 -4.96 9.37
CA ARG A 113 15.38 -5.30 8.02
C ARG A 113 14.65 -4.15 7.36
N ILE A 114 13.86 -3.39 8.10
CA ILE A 114 13.21 -2.16 7.59
C ILE A 114 14.28 -1.18 7.09
N ASN A 115 15.28 -0.93 7.94
CA ASN A 115 16.45 -0.12 7.59
C ASN A 115 17.15 -0.60 6.32
N LYS A 116 17.37 -1.91 6.20
CA LYS A 116 18.01 -2.52 5.02
C LYS A 116 17.15 -2.38 3.78
N SER A 117 15.84 -2.59 3.89
CA SER A 117 14.90 -2.46 2.77
C SER A 117 14.88 -1.04 2.22
N HIS A 118 14.96 -0.05 3.11
CA HIS A 118 15.11 1.34 2.69
C HIS A 118 16.41 1.57 1.89
N ASP A 119 17.55 1.03 2.35
CA ASP A 119 18.83 1.18 1.66
C ASP A 119 18.82 0.48 0.28
N ASP A 120 18.27 -0.73 0.22
CA ASP A 120 18.21 -1.55 -0.99
C ASP A 120 17.14 -1.03 -1.99
N TRP A 121 16.24 -0.14 -1.58
CA TRP A 121 15.08 0.32 -2.35
C TRP A 121 15.40 0.89 -3.74
N LYS A 122 16.50 1.63 -3.85
CA LYS A 122 16.88 2.26 -5.11
C LYS A 122 17.34 1.25 -6.16
N ASP A 123 18.01 0.19 -5.71
CA ASP A 123 18.59 -0.84 -6.58
C ASP A 123 17.67 -2.06 -6.75
N TRP A 124 16.64 -2.17 -5.90
CA TRP A 124 15.66 -3.25 -5.97
C TRP A 124 14.72 -3.09 -7.16
N ASN A 125 14.67 -4.10 -8.02
CA ASN A 125 13.73 -4.19 -9.13
C ASN A 125 12.73 -5.32 -8.88
N PRO A 126 11.44 -5.02 -8.63
CA PRO A 126 10.43 -6.05 -8.38
C PRO A 126 10.10 -6.85 -9.65
N ASP A 127 9.93 -8.16 -9.48
CA ASP A 127 9.49 -9.07 -10.55
C ASP A 127 7.96 -9.13 -10.67
N VAL A 128 7.24 -8.77 -9.60
CA VAL A 128 5.78 -8.85 -9.54
C VAL A 128 5.15 -7.53 -10.02
N PRO A 129 4.14 -7.56 -10.92
CA PRO A 129 3.52 -6.35 -11.47
C PRO A 129 2.97 -5.38 -10.41
N ILE A 130 2.32 -5.89 -9.36
CA ILE A 130 1.77 -5.03 -8.29
C ILE A 130 2.88 -4.35 -7.47
N GLN A 131 4.03 -5.01 -7.31
CA GLN A 131 5.18 -4.41 -6.62
C GLN A 131 5.83 -3.34 -7.51
N GLN A 132 5.88 -3.55 -8.83
CA GLN A 132 6.33 -2.52 -9.79
C GLN A 132 5.43 -1.29 -9.75
N PHE A 133 4.11 -1.51 -9.73
CA PHE A 133 3.12 -0.44 -9.58
C PHE A 133 3.33 0.33 -8.27
N LEU A 134 3.36 -0.37 -7.12
CA LEU A 134 3.56 0.26 -5.82
C LEU A 134 4.90 0.99 -5.72
N LYS A 135 5.97 0.42 -6.28
CA LYS A 135 7.28 1.07 -6.34
C LYS A 135 7.22 2.38 -7.12
N LYS A 136 6.58 2.39 -8.29
CA LYS A 136 6.40 3.59 -9.12
C LYS A 136 5.59 4.66 -8.38
N CYS A 137 4.52 4.28 -7.68
CA CYS A 137 3.72 5.21 -6.89
C CYS A 137 4.53 5.86 -5.75
N ILE A 138 5.32 5.07 -5.03
CA ILE A 138 6.17 5.55 -3.93
C ILE A 138 7.29 6.46 -4.47
N ASP A 139 7.95 6.06 -5.56
CA ASP A 139 9.07 6.82 -6.13
C ASP A 139 8.64 8.18 -6.72
N ASN A 140 7.42 8.27 -7.26
CA ASN A 140 6.89 9.52 -7.82
C ASN A 140 6.19 10.40 -6.79
N ASN A 141 5.96 9.90 -5.57
CA ASN A 141 5.06 10.53 -4.58
C ASN A 141 3.67 10.88 -5.16
N GLU A 142 3.28 10.19 -6.23
CA GLU A 142 2.00 10.35 -6.91
C GLU A 142 1.23 9.04 -6.74
N LEU A 143 0.39 8.99 -5.70
CA LEU A 143 -0.71 8.02 -5.63
C LEU A 143 -1.87 8.53 -6.49
N ALA A 144 -1.61 8.77 -7.77
CA ALA A 144 -2.65 9.02 -8.76
C ALA A 144 -2.95 7.70 -9.47
N PHE A 145 -4.05 7.04 -9.10
CA PHE A 145 -4.58 5.94 -9.89
C PHE A 145 -5.07 6.52 -11.23
N THR A 146 -4.21 6.53 -12.24
CA THR A 146 -4.60 6.91 -13.60
C THR A 146 -4.85 5.65 -14.41
N ASN A 147 -5.93 5.63 -15.20
CA ASN A 147 -6.27 4.50 -16.06
C ASN A 147 -5.13 4.11 -17.03
N SER A 148 -4.19 5.03 -17.29
CA SER A 148 -3.03 4.81 -18.16
C SER A 148 -1.90 3.97 -17.57
N ASP A 149 -1.87 3.73 -16.25
CA ASP A 149 -0.79 2.95 -15.62
C ASP A 149 -0.95 1.43 -15.83
N PHE A 150 -2.06 0.98 -16.40
CA PHE A 150 -2.35 -0.43 -16.68
C PHE A 150 -2.40 -0.79 -18.19
N ASP A 151 -2.25 0.21 -19.07
CA ASP A 151 -2.19 -0.02 -20.52
C ASP A 151 -0.74 -0.28 -20.98
N SER A 152 -0.22 -1.47 -20.68
CA SER A 152 0.92 -2.02 -21.42
C SER A 152 0.75 -3.53 -21.63
N ASP A 153 -0.04 -3.88 -22.65
CA ASP A 153 0.42 -4.74 -23.76
C ASP A 153 -0.76 -5.02 -24.70
N SER A 154 -1.02 -4.10 -25.62
CA SER A 154 -1.66 -4.42 -26.90
C SER A 154 -0.93 -3.71 -28.05
N ASP A 155 0.40 -3.76 -28.03
CA ASP A 155 1.16 -3.47 -29.25
C ASP A 155 0.86 -4.54 -30.30
N GLY A 156 0.36 -4.06 -31.44
CA GLY A 156 -0.19 -4.84 -32.51
C GLY A 156 0.78 -5.89 -33.05
N VAL A 157 0.33 -7.14 -33.06
CA VAL A 157 0.81 -8.12 -34.03
C VAL A 157 0.17 -7.75 -35.37
N GLU A 158 0.84 -6.92 -36.14
CA GLU A 158 0.61 -6.84 -37.59
C GLU A 158 0.99 -8.20 -38.18
N CYS A 159 -0.03 -9.00 -38.51
CA CYS A 159 0.12 -10.13 -39.40
C CYS A 159 0.22 -9.60 -40.83
N GLU A 160 1.43 -9.60 -41.40
CA GLU A 160 1.62 -9.66 -42.87
C GLU A 160 1.30 -11.06 -43.41
#